data_AF-A0A976Q1J3-F1
#
_entry.id   AF-A0A976Q1J3-F1
#
_cell.length_a   1.000
_cell.length_b   1.000
_cell.length_c   1.000
_cell.angle_alpha   90.00
_cell.angle_beta   90.00
_cell.angle_gamma   90.00
#
_symmetry.space_group_name_H-M   'P 1'
#
loop_
_entity.id
_entity.type
_entity.pdbx_description
1 polymer ?
#
loop_
_entity_poly.entity_id
_entity_poly.type
_entity_poly.pdbx_seq_one_letter_code
_entity_poly.pdbx_strand_id
1 'polypeptide(L)'
;MMKKLVSPLLFSATVLAASTHIHAADSRYSSWQAPAEDTVTTTASPVYDDNLQAMISELNALIDDADKARAADRRFIQDLRDLINQYDWPWQTPILSEDFTDGRVDSDTTWKVTSGKFEAERGIGLYSNVFETKTVASSSSDKASEKDAAALLIGAILDEALKTKKKKEEKKPVSTEGEVADIHVYQAITNAFAMEVELDARSSKGRFDLGVFQGAPDKSGYKLIFIPGKTASIELVRASSRGISVIDVNDKITAPGDQVHTIVWTRNKRGEMVVKLNDKEVIKISDRSFRDAFDGLKMINQSGEFAVRRVEITGV
;
A
#
# COMPACT_ATOMS: atom_id res chain seq x y z
N MET A 1 87.88 -41.63 43.45
CA MET A 1 89.05 -42.26 42.77
C MET A 1 88.53 -42.92 41.50
N MET A 2 89.12 -42.59 40.33
CA MET A 2 88.98 -43.22 38.99
C MET A 2 87.59 -43.18 38.29
N LYS A 3 87.37 -42.47 37.16
CA LYS A 3 87.85 -42.57 35.75
C LYS A 3 87.43 -43.85 34.99
N LYS A 4 86.54 -43.68 33.99
CA LYS A 4 86.62 -44.08 32.54
C LYS A 4 85.21 -44.45 31.96
N LEU A 5 84.72 -43.75 30.92
CA LEU A 5 84.73 -44.09 29.46
C LEU A 5 83.89 -45.36 29.14
N VAL A 6 82.93 -45.46 28.19
CA VAL A 6 82.85 -45.09 26.76
C VAL A 6 81.37 -45.17 26.25
N SER A 7 80.89 -44.14 25.52
CA SER A 7 80.11 -44.06 24.24
C SER A 7 79.00 -45.11 23.81
N PRO A 8 78.20 -44.87 22.73
CA PRO A 8 76.75 -44.61 22.84
C PRO A 8 75.87 -45.62 22.08
N LEU A 9 74.55 -45.62 22.32
CA LEU A 9 73.59 -46.15 21.35
C LEU A 9 72.39 -45.22 21.22
N LEU A 10 72.22 -44.71 20.00
CA LEU A 10 71.04 -44.04 19.50
C LEU A 10 69.81 -44.95 19.62
N PHE A 11 68.74 -44.45 20.22
CA PHE A 11 67.39 -44.87 19.87
C PHE A 11 66.51 -43.64 19.70
N SER A 12 66.07 -43.47 18.45
CA SER A 12 65.14 -42.45 18.00
C SER A 12 63.77 -42.71 18.63
N ALA A 13 63.28 -41.78 19.43
CA ALA A 13 61.92 -41.81 19.97
C ALA A 13 61.06 -40.82 19.17
N THR A 14 60.28 -41.36 18.24
CA THR A 14 59.27 -40.65 17.46
C THR A 14 58.16 -40.16 18.39
N VAL A 15 58.00 -38.85 18.52
CA VAL A 15 56.88 -38.22 19.22
C VAL A 15 55.67 -38.26 18.28
N LEU A 16 54.65 -39.02 18.66
CA LEU A 16 53.35 -39.01 17.99
C LEU A 16 52.55 -37.81 18.52
N ALA A 17 52.59 -36.69 17.80
CA ALA A 17 51.75 -35.53 18.09
C ALA A 17 50.32 -35.82 17.61
N ALA A 18 49.40 -36.04 18.54
CA ALA A 18 47.97 -36.04 18.27
C ALA A 18 47.56 -34.62 17.85
N SER A 19 47.43 -34.40 16.55
CA SER A 19 46.91 -33.15 16.00
C SER A 19 45.39 -33.20 16.08
N THR A 20 44.80 -32.39 16.97
CA THR A 20 43.38 -32.07 16.92
C THR A 20 43.12 -31.29 15.64
N HIS A 21 42.51 -31.92 14.63
CA HIS A 21 41.96 -31.21 13.50
C HIS A 21 40.72 -30.44 13.96
N ILE A 22 40.92 -29.19 14.36
CA ILE A 22 39.87 -28.17 14.32
C ILE A 22 39.60 -27.96 12.82
N HIS A 23 38.45 -28.43 12.33
CA HIS A 23 37.93 -27.99 11.05
C HIS A 23 37.68 -26.49 11.16
N ALA A 24 38.60 -25.69 10.64
CA ALA A 24 38.33 -24.29 10.32
C ALA A 24 37.15 -24.29 9.35
N ALA A 25 36.04 -23.69 9.77
CA ALA A 25 34.98 -23.33 8.85
C ALA A 25 35.57 -22.31 7.87
N ASP A 26 35.76 -22.74 6.62
CA ASP A 26 36.18 -21.88 5.51
C ASP A 26 35.22 -20.69 5.43
N SER A 27 35.69 -19.56 5.93
CA SER A 27 35.00 -18.28 5.83
C SER A 27 35.14 -17.83 4.39
N ARG A 28 34.15 -18.17 3.55
CA ARG A 28 34.06 -17.80 2.14
C ARG A 28 33.82 -16.29 1.89
N TYR A 29 33.85 -15.47 2.95
CA TYR A 29 33.72 -14.03 2.84
C TYR A 29 35.10 -13.39 2.65
N SER A 30 35.50 -13.23 1.39
CA SER A 30 36.52 -12.26 1.00
C SER A 30 36.06 -10.86 1.39
N SER A 31 36.97 -10.08 1.98
CA SER A 31 36.74 -8.67 2.31
C SER A 31 36.31 -7.89 1.06
N TRP A 32 35.11 -7.33 1.11
CA TRP A 32 34.53 -6.51 0.04
C TRP A 32 35.40 -5.27 -0.22
N GLN A 33 35.72 -5.01 -1.49
CA GLN A 33 36.42 -3.82 -1.96
C GLN A 33 35.43 -2.91 -2.71
N ALA A 34 35.37 -1.65 -2.31
CA ALA A 34 34.49 -0.65 -2.91
C ALA A 34 34.89 -0.39 -4.38
N PRO A 35 33.92 -0.18 -5.31
CA PRO A 35 34.22 0.29 -6.65
C PRO A 35 34.77 1.71 -6.59
N ALA A 36 35.73 2.03 -7.47
CA ALA A 36 36.31 3.37 -7.57
C ALA A 36 35.26 4.40 -8.03
N GLU A 37 35.30 5.59 -7.44
CA GLU A 37 34.49 6.75 -7.85
C GLU A 37 34.91 7.23 -9.24
N ASP A 38 34.14 6.90 -10.27
CA ASP A 38 34.24 7.58 -11.55
C ASP A 38 33.39 8.86 -11.52
N THR A 39 34.06 9.99 -11.79
CA THR A 39 33.48 11.33 -11.87
C THR A 39 32.42 11.42 -12.97
N VAL A 40 31.15 11.60 -12.58
CA VAL A 40 30.01 11.78 -13.48
C VAL A 40 30.05 13.19 -14.09
N THR A 41 30.19 13.25 -15.42
CA THR A 41 29.93 14.47 -16.21
C THR A 41 28.46 14.45 -16.65
N THR A 42 27.70 15.46 -16.20
CA THR A 42 26.26 15.60 -16.43
C THR A 42 25.95 15.95 -17.89
N THR A 43 25.29 15.05 -18.61
CA THR A 43 24.22 15.35 -19.59
C THR A 43 23.50 14.06 -20.00
N ALA A 44 22.16 14.12 -20.02
CA ALA A 44 21.16 13.17 -20.56
C ALA A 44 20.53 12.15 -19.57
N SER A 45 19.19 12.24 -19.47
CA SER A 45 18.11 11.35 -19.00
C SER A 45 18.38 10.26 -17.93
N PRO A 46 17.46 10.04 -16.96
CA PRO A 46 17.75 9.21 -15.79
C PRO A 46 17.73 7.72 -16.16
N VAL A 47 18.91 7.14 -16.36
CA VAL A 47 19.17 5.69 -16.33
C VAL A 47 19.45 5.30 -14.87
N TYR A 48 18.49 5.54 -13.98
CA TYR A 48 18.64 5.30 -12.54
C TYR A 48 17.96 4.00 -12.04
N ASP A 49 17.22 3.28 -12.88
CA ASP A 49 16.25 2.26 -12.41
C ASP A 49 16.74 0.80 -12.46
N ASP A 50 17.45 0.35 -13.50
CA ASP A 50 17.81 -1.08 -13.65
C ASP A 50 18.87 -1.54 -12.63
N ASN A 51 19.85 -0.68 -12.33
CA ASN A 51 20.96 -1.02 -11.44
C ASN A 51 20.52 -1.08 -9.97
N LEU A 52 19.58 -0.22 -9.57
CA LEU A 52 19.03 -0.22 -8.21
C LEU A 52 18.20 -1.49 -7.97
N GLN A 53 17.37 -1.90 -8.94
CA GLN A 53 16.56 -3.11 -8.82
C GLN A 53 17.40 -4.38 -8.82
N ALA A 54 18.46 -4.43 -9.64
CA ALA A 54 19.43 -5.52 -9.61
C ALA A 54 20.12 -5.62 -8.23
N MET A 55 20.53 -4.49 -7.65
CA MET A 55 21.13 -4.43 -6.32
C MET A 55 20.15 -4.90 -5.23
N ILE A 56 18.89 -4.47 -5.28
CA ILE A 56 17.84 -4.89 -4.34
C ILE A 56 17.58 -6.39 -4.44
N SER A 57 17.53 -6.93 -5.66
CA SER A 57 17.35 -8.36 -5.91
C SER A 57 18.53 -9.18 -5.37
N GLU A 58 19.76 -8.74 -5.63
CA GLU A 58 20.97 -9.38 -5.12
C GLU A 58 21.03 -9.34 -3.59
N LEU A 59 20.68 -8.20 -2.98
CA LEU A 59 20.65 -8.05 -1.54
C LEU A 59 19.57 -8.95 -0.88
N ASN A 60 18.41 -9.09 -1.52
CA ASN A 60 17.37 -10.05 -1.09
C ASN A 60 17.88 -11.51 -1.13
N ALA A 61 18.61 -11.89 -2.18
CA ALA A 61 19.18 -13.22 -2.30
C ALA A 61 20.23 -13.50 -1.20
N LEU A 62 21.10 -12.52 -0.92
CA LEU A 62 22.10 -12.62 0.16
C LEU A 62 21.44 -12.77 1.54
N ILE A 63 20.34 -12.06 1.78
CA ILE A 63 19.58 -12.16 3.02
C ILE A 63 18.92 -13.53 3.18
N ASP A 64 18.34 -14.07 2.11
CA ASP A 64 17.74 -15.41 2.11
C ASP A 64 18.79 -16.49 2.42
N ASP A 65 19.99 -16.35 1.87
CA ASP A 65 21.09 -17.28 2.13
C ASP A 65 21.62 -17.14 3.56
N ALA A 66 21.73 -15.92 4.09
CA ALA A 66 22.11 -15.66 5.47
C ALA A 66 21.11 -16.24 6.48
N ASP A 67 19.81 -16.16 6.20
CA ASP A 67 18.75 -16.74 7.03
C ASP A 67 18.79 -18.29 7.00
N LYS A 68 18.88 -18.89 5.81
CA LYS A 68 19.00 -20.36 5.65
C LYS A 68 20.23 -20.92 6.35
N ALA A 69 21.37 -20.23 6.26
CA ALA A 69 22.60 -20.62 6.91
C ALA A 69 22.62 -20.31 8.42
N ARG A 70 21.62 -19.57 8.94
CA ARG A 70 21.63 -18.98 10.29
C ARG A 70 22.91 -18.18 10.57
N ALA A 71 23.43 -17.53 9.53
CA ALA A 71 24.69 -16.80 9.56
C ALA A 71 24.54 -15.40 10.19
N ALA A 72 23.30 -14.95 10.44
CA ALA A 72 22.99 -13.67 11.05
C ALA A 72 21.83 -13.79 12.06
N ASP A 73 21.71 -12.77 12.92
CA ASP A 73 20.59 -12.68 13.87
C ASP A 73 19.25 -12.46 13.15
N ARG A 74 18.19 -13.10 13.65
CA ARG A 74 16.85 -13.04 13.03
C ARG A 74 16.26 -11.63 13.00
N ARG A 75 16.51 -10.81 14.03
CA ARG A 75 16.03 -9.42 14.05
C ARG A 75 16.77 -8.59 13.03
N PHE A 76 18.09 -8.75 12.92
CA PHE A 76 18.88 -8.06 11.91
C PHE A 76 18.44 -8.40 10.48
N ILE A 77 18.12 -9.66 10.21
CA ILE A 77 17.55 -10.09 8.92
C ILE A 77 16.19 -9.41 8.67
N GLN A 78 15.34 -9.32 9.69
CA GLN A 78 14.05 -8.63 9.57
C GLN A 78 14.22 -7.13 9.31
N ASP A 79 15.09 -6.47 10.05
CA ASP A 79 15.39 -5.04 9.90
C ASP A 79 15.95 -4.74 8.50
N LEU A 80 16.82 -5.60 7.97
CA LEU A 80 17.33 -5.48 6.60
C LEU A 80 16.23 -5.70 5.55
N ARG A 81 15.34 -6.67 5.75
CA ARG A 81 14.19 -6.86 4.85
C ARG A 81 13.27 -5.66 4.89
N ASP A 82 13.01 -5.10 6.06
CA ASP A 82 12.18 -3.91 6.21
C ASP A 82 12.83 -2.68 5.54
N LEU A 83 14.16 -2.53 5.66
CA LEU A 83 14.93 -1.50 4.96
C LEU A 83 14.86 -1.69 3.44
N ILE A 84 15.03 -2.91 2.93
CA ILE A 84 14.96 -3.17 1.50
C ILE A 84 13.56 -2.94 0.96
N ASN A 85 12.52 -3.38 1.67
CA ASN A 85 11.14 -3.12 1.30
C ASN A 85 10.82 -1.62 1.22
N GLN A 86 11.59 -0.77 1.92
CA GLN A 86 11.47 0.68 1.80
C GLN A 86 12.00 1.21 0.45
N TYR A 87 12.96 0.53 -0.16
CA TYR A 87 13.60 0.90 -1.42
C TYR A 87 13.19 0.02 -2.62
N ASP A 88 12.59 -1.15 -2.37
CA ASP A 88 11.92 -1.99 -3.36
C ASP A 88 10.59 -1.32 -3.72
N TRP A 89 10.66 -0.27 -4.51
CA TRP A 89 9.54 0.26 -5.29
C TRP A 89 9.59 -0.40 -6.66
N PRO A 90 9.08 -1.64 -6.81
CA PRO A 90 9.07 -2.30 -8.10
C PRO A 90 8.14 -1.56 -9.08
N TRP A 91 7.27 -0.69 -8.59
CA TRP A 91 6.24 0.01 -9.36
C TRP A 91 6.83 1.22 -10.10
N GLN A 92 7.52 0.94 -11.20
CA GLN A 92 8.19 1.96 -12.04
C GLN A 92 7.42 2.28 -13.33
N THR A 93 6.46 1.45 -13.71
CA THR A 93 5.70 1.68 -14.94
C THR A 93 4.53 2.61 -14.65
N PRO A 94 4.47 3.83 -15.21
CA PRO A 94 3.31 4.71 -15.04
C PRO A 94 2.09 4.07 -15.70
N ILE A 95 0.99 3.99 -14.94
CA ILE A 95 -0.30 3.42 -15.38
C ILE A 95 -1.35 4.52 -15.55
N LEU A 96 -1.41 5.44 -14.58
CA LEU A 96 -2.33 6.57 -14.57
C LEU A 96 -1.60 7.76 -13.92
N SER A 97 -1.72 8.94 -14.52
CA SER A 97 -1.21 10.18 -13.95
C SER A 97 -2.18 11.29 -14.33
N GLU A 98 -2.99 11.72 -13.38
CA GLU A 98 -3.97 12.78 -13.55
C GLU A 98 -3.66 13.92 -12.59
N ASP A 99 -3.44 15.11 -13.14
CA ASP A 99 -3.40 16.37 -12.38
C ASP A 99 -4.63 17.19 -12.77
N PHE A 100 -5.57 17.30 -11.83
CA PHE A 100 -6.82 18.01 -12.04
C PHE A 100 -6.71 19.50 -11.68
N THR A 101 -5.56 19.97 -11.19
CA THR A 101 -5.42 21.35 -10.69
C THR A 101 -5.46 22.39 -11.80
N ASP A 102 -5.27 22.01 -13.06
CA ASP A 102 -5.46 22.88 -14.20
C ASP A 102 -6.95 23.05 -14.61
N GLY A 103 -7.85 22.29 -13.97
CA GLY A 103 -9.29 22.28 -14.24
C GLY A 103 -9.67 21.44 -15.45
N ARG A 104 -8.83 20.48 -15.84
CA ARG A 104 -9.10 19.54 -16.93
C ARG A 104 -8.94 18.10 -16.44
N VAL A 105 -9.45 17.20 -17.27
CA VAL A 105 -9.23 15.77 -17.18
C VAL A 105 -8.40 15.43 -18.41
N ASP A 106 -7.34 14.63 -18.27
CA ASP A 106 -6.48 14.29 -19.40
C ASP A 106 -7.29 13.61 -20.52
N SER A 107 -7.00 13.92 -21.78
CA SER A 107 -7.80 13.43 -22.92
C SER A 107 -7.66 11.93 -23.15
N ASP A 108 -6.57 11.34 -22.66
CA ASP A 108 -6.26 9.93 -22.83
C ASP A 108 -7.01 9.04 -21.83
N THR A 109 -7.66 9.65 -20.82
CA THR A 109 -8.47 8.93 -19.85
C THR A 109 -9.95 9.29 -19.99
N THR A 110 -10.81 8.28 -19.92
CA THR A 110 -12.26 8.49 -19.99
C THR A 110 -12.88 8.25 -18.63
N TRP A 111 -12.89 9.29 -17.81
CA TRP A 111 -13.62 9.27 -16.54
C TRP A 111 -15.12 9.28 -16.78
N LYS A 112 -15.84 8.38 -16.11
CA LYS A 112 -17.28 8.21 -16.23
C LYS A 112 -17.95 8.41 -14.87
N VAL A 113 -18.74 9.49 -14.78
CA VAL A 113 -19.63 9.75 -13.65
C VAL A 113 -20.87 8.86 -13.80
N THR A 114 -21.20 8.09 -12.77
CA THR A 114 -22.38 7.20 -12.73
C THR A 114 -23.46 7.72 -11.80
N SER A 115 -23.11 8.56 -10.83
CA SER A 115 -24.04 9.22 -9.92
C SER A 115 -23.45 10.52 -9.38
N GLY A 116 -24.33 11.42 -8.92
CA GLY A 116 -23.94 12.71 -8.37
C GLY A 116 -23.12 13.54 -9.36
N LYS A 117 -22.12 14.27 -8.83
CA LYS A 117 -21.36 15.25 -9.59
C LYS A 117 -19.87 15.21 -9.25
N PHE A 118 -19.06 15.19 -10.30
CA PHE A 118 -17.63 15.44 -10.27
C PHE A 118 -17.29 16.41 -11.40
N GLU A 119 -16.59 17.50 -11.09
CA GLU A 119 -16.15 18.49 -12.08
C GLU A 119 -14.70 18.88 -11.82
N ALA A 120 -13.88 18.96 -12.87
CA ALA A 120 -12.54 19.50 -12.75
C ALA A 120 -12.61 21.03 -12.65
N GLU A 121 -12.17 21.58 -11.53
CA GLU A 121 -12.17 23.02 -11.26
C GLU A 121 -10.73 23.53 -11.12
N ARG A 122 -10.37 24.56 -11.90
CA ARG A 122 -9.02 25.10 -11.91
C ARG A 122 -8.61 25.64 -10.54
N GLY A 123 -7.47 25.16 -10.04
CA GLY A 123 -6.92 25.48 -8.73
C GLY A 123 -7.49 24.66 -7.57
N ILE A 124 -8.55 23.87 -7.81
CA ILE A 124 -9.21 23.04 -6.80
C ILE A 124 -8.93 21.55 -7.06
N GLY A 125 -9.07 21.11 -8.30
CA GLY A 125 -8.96 19.69 -8.68
C GLY A 125 -10.31 19.12 -9.13
N LEU A 126 -10.41 17.79 -9.17
CA LEU A 126 -11.64 17.07 -9.44
C LEU A 126 -12.55 17.16 -8.21
N TYR A 127 -13.44 18.15 -8.26
CA TYR A 127 -14.29 18.57 -7.16
C TYR A 127 -15.60 17.79 -7.11
N SER A 128 -16.04 17.44 -5.91
CA SER A 128 -17.34 16.83 -5.63
C SER A 128 -17.91 17.33 -4.32
N ASN A 129 -19.20 17.64 -4.32
CA ASN A 129 -19.94 18.03 -3.12
C ASN A 129 -21.27 17.29 -3.06
N VAL A 130 -21.52 16.64 -1.93
CA VAL A 130 -22.71 15.86 -1.64
C VAL A 130 -23.21 16.28 -0.27
N PHE A 131 -24.39 16.90 -0.21
CA PHE A 131 -25.01 17.30 1.05
C PHE A 131 -25.96 16.22 1.55
N GLU A 132 -25.95 15.93 2.85
CA GLU A 132 -27.00 15.11 3.46
C GLU A 132 -28.36 15.79 3.25
N THR A 133 -29.20 15.23 2.39
CA THR A 133 -30.61 15.56 2.38
C THR A 133 -31.21 15.03 3.67
N LYS A 134 -31.49 15.92 4.64
CA LYS A 134 -32.30 15.57 5.81
C LYS A 134 -33.64 15.04 5.31
N THR A 135 -33.78 13.72 5.27
CA THR A 135 -35.10 13.09 5.21
C THR A 135 -35.82 13.50 6.48
N VAL A 136 -36.89 14.29 6.32
CA VAL A 136 -37.77 14.69 7.42
C VAL A 136 -38.56 13.45 7.85
N ALA A 137 -37.91 12.55 8.58
CA ALA A 137 -38.57 11.50 9.32
C ALA A 137 -38.84 12.02 10.73
N SER A 138 -40.12 12.13 11.05
CA SER A 138 -40.62 12.56 12.36
C SER A 138 -40.11 11.66 13.50
N SER A 139 -39.92 12.28 14.66
CA SER A 139 -39.80 11.74 16.04
C SER A 139 -38.42 11.40 16.65
N SER A 140 -38.08 12.27 17.60
CA SER A 140 -37.49 12.07 18.96
C SER A 140 -36.02 11.68 19.19
N SER A 141 -35.39 12.59 19.96
CA SER A 141 -34.39 12.45 21.05
C SER A 141 -32.91 12.16 20.75
N ASP A 142 -32.12 13.22 20.95
CA ASP A 142 -30.94 13.35 21.82
C ASP A 142 -29.71 12.42 21.74
N LYS A 143 -28.57 13.12 21.63
CA LYS A 143 -27.18 12.76 21.97
C LYS A 143 -26.52 11.67 21.12
N ALA A 144 -25.93 12.12 20.01
CA ALA A 144 -24.93 11.37 19.27
C ALA A 144 -23.72 11.07 20.16
N SER A 145 -23.44 9.78 20.40
CA SER A 145 -22.22 9.30 21.05
C SER A 145 -21.29 8.72 19.99
N GLU A 146 -19.99 8.66 20.29
CA GLU A 146 -18.91 8.06 19.47
C GLU A 146 -19.24 6.64 18.95
N LYS A 147 -20.17 5.93 19.60
CA LYS A 147 -20.69 4.61 19.21
C LYS A 147 -21.56 4.65 17.94
N ASP A 148 -22.07 5.83 17.56
CA ASP A 148 -22.96 6.03 16.43
C ASP A 148 -22.19 6.11 15.10
N ALA A 149 -20.93 6.54 15.09
CA ALA A 149 -20.09 6.52 13.88
C ALA A 149 -19.81 5.09 13.41
N ALA A 150 -19.46 4.18 14.34
CA ALA A 150 -19.28 2.77 14.05
C ALA A 150 -20.61 2.08 13.65
N ALA A 151 -21.74 2.49 14.25
CA ALA A 151 -23.06 1.98 13.89
C ALA A 151 -23.52 2.45 12.49
N LEU A 152 -23.21 3.69 12.10
CA LEU A 152 -23.46 4.23 10.76
C LEU A 152 -22.64 3.50 9.68
N LEU A 153 -21.40 3.11 9.99
CA LEU A 153 -20.54 2.34 9.08
C LEU A 153 -21.04 0.91 8.85
N ILE A 154 -21.49 0.23 9.91
CA ILE A 154 -22.13 -1.08 9.80
C ILE A 154 -23.46 -0.95 9.03
N GLY A 155 -24.22 0.13 9.24
CA GLY A 155 -25.45 0.43 8.50
C GLY A 155 -25.23 0.57 6.99
N ALA A 156 -24.22 1.33 6.58
CA ALA A 156 -23.90 1.55 5.16
C ALA A 156 -23.43 0.26 4.44
N ILE A 157 -22.66 -0.60 5.12
CA ILE A 157 -22.22 -1.89 4.57
C ILE A 157 -23.40 -2.90 4.55
N LEU A 158 -24.28 -2.86 5.55
CA LEU A 158 -25.45 -3.74 5.64
C LEU A 158 -26.51 -3.37 4.60
N ASP A 159 -26.74 -2.08 4.33
CA ASP A 159 -27.68 -1.62 3.29
C ASP A 159 -27.22 -2.01 1.89
N GLU A 160 -25.92 -1.95 1.61
CA GLU A 160 -25.32 -2.44 0.36
C GLU A 160 -25.51 -3.97 0.20
N ALA A 161 -25.37 -4.72 1.29
CA ALA A 161 -25.59 -6.18 1.33
C ALA A 161 -27.07 -6.59 1.31
N LEU A 162 -27.99 -5.69 1.70
CA LEU A 162 -29.44 -5.93 1.68
C LEU A 162 -30.07 -5.60 0.32
N LYS A 163 -29.53 -4.64 -0.42
CA LYS A 163 -29.92 -4.35 -1.82
C LYS A 163 -29.74 -5.56 -2.74
N THR A 164 -28.77 -6.43 -2.46
CA THR A 164 -28.52 -7.67 -3.22
C THR A 164 -29.53 -8.80 -2.93
N LYS A 165 -30.31 -8.73 -1.83
CA LYS A 165 -31.32 -9.76 -1.48
C LYS A 165 -32.75 -9.43 -1.91
N LYS A 166 -33.05 -8.20 -2.34
CA LYS A 166 -34.39 -7.82 -2.82
C LYS A 166 -34.39 -7.62 -4.34
N LYS A 167 -34.61 -8.70 -5.08
CA LYS A 167 -35.10 -8.63 -6.47
C LYS A 167 -36.45 -9.36 -6.59
N LYS A 168 -37.53 -8.59 -6.49
CA LYS A 168 -38.71 -8.63 -7.36
C LYS A 168 -39.67 -7.51 -6.99
N GLU A 169 -39.49 -6.37 -7.64
CA GLU A 169 -40.55 -5.52 -8.17
C GLU A 169 -39.87 -4.48 -9.06
N GLU A 170 -40.30 -4.43 -10.32
CA GLU A 170 -39.84 -3.45 -11.31
C GLU A 170 -40.30 -2.06 -10.90
N LYS A 171 -39.46 -1.37 -10.13
CA LYS A 171 -39.44 0.09 -10.09
C LYS A 171 -38.10 0.51 -10.66
N LYS A 172 -38.13 1.43 -11.63
CA LYS A 172 -36.93 2.14 -12.10
C LYS A 172 -36.07 2.51 -10.89
N PRO A 173 -34.74 2.32 -10.91
CA PRO A 173 -33.91 2.76 -9.80
C PRO A 173 -34.11 4.26 -9.65
N VAL A 174 -34.80 4.66 -8.59
CA VAL A 174 -34.69 6.02 -8.08
C VAL A 174 -33.29 6.07 -7.50
N SER A 175 -32.33 6.55 -8.29
CA SER A 175 -31.13 7.14 -7.71
C SER A 175 -31.62 8.20 -6.73
N THR A 176 -31.29 8.08 -5.44
CA THR A 176 -31.32 9.24 -4.54
C THR A 176 -30.24 10.19 -5.03
N GLU A 177 -30.60 10.95 -6.06
CA GLU A 177 -29.82 12.00 -6.68
C GLU A 177 -29.56 13.04 -5.57
N GLY A 178 -28.39 12.95 -4.94
CA GLY A 178 -28.00 13.80 -3.82
C GLY A 178 -27.32 13.13 -2.63
N GLU A 179 -27.33 11.79 -2.50
CA GLU A 179 -26.72 11.11 -1.33
C GLU A 179 -25.29 10.59 -1.58
N VAL A 180 -24.94 10.33 -2.85
CA VAL A 180 -23.65 9.77 -3.27
C VAL A 180 -23.26 10.37 -4.62
N ALA A 181 -21.97 10.66 -4.81
CA ALA A 181 -21.37 10.89 -6.12
C ALA A 181 -20.36 9.77 -6.43
N ASP A 182 -20.38 9.28 -7.66
CA ASP A 182 -19.60 8.11 -8.08
C ASP A 182 -18.98 8.36 -9.46
N ILE A 183 -17.67 8.15 -9.55
CA ILE A 183 -16.89 8.27 -10.78
C ILE A 183 -15.89 7.11 -10.88
N HIS A 184 -15.64 6.63 -12.10
CA HIS A 184 -14.63 5.60 -12.36
C HIS A 184 -13.93 5.80 -13.70
N VAL A 185 -12.79 5.16 -13.85
CA VAL A 185 -12.05 5.05 -15.11
C VAL A 185 -11.61 3.59 -15.32
N TYR A 186 -11.77 3.10 -16.55
CA TYR A 186 -11.24 1.79 -16.94
C TYR A 186 -9.78 1.95 -17.39
N GLN A 187 -8.87 1.70 -16.46
CA GLN A 187 -7.43 1.68 -16.68
C GLN A 187 -6.89 0.43 -16.01
N ALA A 188 -6.28 -0.47 -16.77
CA ALA A 188 -5.76 -1.71 -16.22
C ALA A 188 -4.65 -1.41 -15.19
N ILE A 189 -4.85 -1.83 -13.95
CA ILE A 189 -3.90 -1.66 -12.84
C ILE A 189 -3.34 -3.03 -12.48
N THR A 190 -2.02 -3.15 -12.44
CA THR A 190 -1.33 -4.41 -12.12
C THR A 190 -1.67 -4.88 -10.70
N ASN A 191 -1.64 -6.20 -10.43
CA ASN A 191 -1.99 -6.70 -9.09
C ASN A 191 -1.03 -6.21 -7.99
N ALA A 192 0.19 -5.83 -8.38
CA ALA A 192 1.10 -5.08 -7.54
C ALA A 192 1.22 -3.66 -8.09
N PHE A 193 0.88 -2.67 -7.27
CA PHE A 193 0.82 -1.27 -7.65
C PHE A 193 1.22 -0.35 -6.48
N ALA A 194 1.60 0.88 -6.80
CA ALA A 194 1.54 2.01 -5.89
C ALA A 194 0.54 3.02 -6.43
N MET A 195 -0.24 3.59 -5.54
CA MET A 195 -1.19 4.65 -5.82
C MET A 195 -0.96 5.79 -4.85
N GLU A 196 -0.76 6.99 -5.38
CA GLU A 196 -0.69 8.22 -4.61
C GLU A 196 -1.86 9.13 -5.00
N VAL A 197 -2.54 9.67 -3.98
CA VAL A 197 -3.66 10.59 -4.17
C VAL A 197 -3.48 11.80 -3.27
N GLU A 198 -3.53 13.00 -3.85
CA GLU A 198 -3.67 14.25 -3.11
C GLU A 198 -5.15 14.60 -2.97
N LEU A 199 -5.71 14.38 -1.79
CA LEU A 199 -7.11 14.58 -1.45
C LEU A 199 -7.30 15.81 -0.57
N ASP A 200 -7.97 16.83 -1.08
CA ASP A 200 -8.46 17.96 -0.29
C ASP A 200 -9.81 17.60 0.35
N ALA A 201 -9.78 17.28 1.65
CA ALA A 201 -10.96 16.98 2.42
C ALA A 201 -11.56 18.27 2.98
N ARG A 202 -12.21 19.06 2.11
CA ARG A 202 -12.74 20.41 2.38
C ARG A 202 -13.86 20.49 3.43
N SER A 203 -14.18 19.35 4.06
CA SER A 203 -15.14 19.19 5.13
C SER A 203 -14.59 18.20 6.15
N SER A 204 -14.81 18.47 7.44
CA SER A 204 -14.59 17.51 8.53
C SER A 204 -15.66 16.43 8.66
N LYS A 205 -16.54 16.31 7.66
CA LYS A 205 -17.64 15.34 7.57
C LYS A 205 -17.68 14.69 6.20
N GLY A 206 -18.33 13.53 6.16
CA GLY A 206 -18.53 12.73 4.97
C GLY A 206 -17.51 11.63 4.87
N ARG A 207 -17.50 10.99 3.72
CA ARG A 207 -16.68 9.82 3.45
C ARG A 207 -16.24 9.83 1.99
N PHE A 208 -14.97 9.57 1.79
CA PHE A 208 -14.39 9.42 0.46
C PHE A 208 -13.86 8.00 0.28
N ASP A 209 -14.33 7.32 -0.76
CA ASP A 209 -13.86 5.98 -1.10
C ASP A 209 -12.93 6.06 -2.31
N LEU A 210 -11.79 5.38 -2.22
CA LEU A 210 -10.84 5.16 -3.31
C LEU A 210 -10.70 3.66 -3.53
N GLY A 211 -11.01 3.15 -4.73
CA GLY A 211 -11.07 1.72 -4.96
C GLY A 211 -10.49 1.27 -6.29
N VAL A 212 -9.93 0.06 -6.29
CA VAL A 212 -9.56 -0.68 -7.50
C VAL A 212 -10.52 -1.84 -7.68
N PHE A 213 -10.98 -2.10 -8.91
CA PHE A 213 -12.02 -3.10 -9.16
C PHE A 213 -11.63 -4.12 -10.24
N GLN A 214 -12.25 -5.29 -10.20
CA GLN A 214 -12.22 -6.33 -11.23
C GLN A 214 -13.63 -6.54 -11.82
N GLY A 215 -13.72 -6.57 -13.14
CA GLY A 215 -14.93 -6.61 -13.92
C GLY A 215 -15.65 -5.26 -13.93
N ALA A 216 -16.72 -5.15 -13.16
CA ALA A 216 -17.51 -3.92 -13.08
C ALA A 216 -17.19 -3.15 -11.79
N PRO A 217 -17.26 -1.81 -11.78
CA PRO A 217 -16.87 -0.96 -10.64
C PRO A 217 -17.50 -1.32 -9.29
N ASP A 218 -18.71 -1.89 -9.29
CA ASP A 218 -19.46 -2.24 -8.08
C ASP A 218 -19.35 -3.71 -7.65
N LYS A 219 -18.53 -4.52 -8.33
CA LYS A 219 -18.56 -5.98 -8.13
C LYS A 219 -17.51 -6.50 -7.17
N SER A 220 -16.24 -6.31 -7.49
CA SER A 220 -15.16 -7.01 -6.80
C SER A 220 -13.92 -6.15 -6.82
N GLY A 221 -13.18 -6.12 -5.73
CA GLY A 221 -11.99 -5.30 -5.61
C GLY A 221 -11.69 -4.91 -4.17
N TYR A 222 -10.79 -3.94 -4.03
CA TYR A 222 -10.49 -3.32 -2.76
C TYR A 222 -10.94 -1.87 -2.76
N LYS A 223 -11.28 -1.38 -1.57
CA LYS A 223 -11.69 -0.01 -1.33
C LYS A 223 -11.02 0.50 -0.07
N LEU A 224 -10.33 1.62 -0.20
CA LEU A 224 -9.88 2.43 0.91
C LEU A 224 -10.96 3.47 1.22
N ILE A 225 -11.41 3.53 2.46
CA ILE A 225 -12.44 4.45 2.94
C ILE A 225 -11.76 5.46 3.85
N PHE A 226 -11.83 6.74 3.50
CA PHE A 226 -11.34 7.84 4.32
C PHE A 226 -12.52 8.64 4.89
N ILE A 227 -12.50 8.84 6.20
CA ILE A 227 -13.48 9.66 6.92
C ILE A 227 -12.70 10.76 7.65
N PRO A 228 -12.78 12.02 7.20
CA PRO A 228 -12.10 13.13 7.85
C PRO A 228 -12.75 13.46 9.20
N GLY A 229 -12.01 14.15 10.06
CA GLY A 229 -12.52 14.60 11.36
C GLY A 229 -11.41 15.05 12.29
N LYS A 230 -11.76 15.38 13.54
CA LYS A 230 -10.73 15.61 14.59
C LYS A 230 -9.91 14.35 14.85
N THR A 231 -10.59 13.21 14.75
CA THR A 231 -10.02 11.88 14.74
C THR A 231 -10.52 11.22 13.46
N ALA A 232 -9.65 11.15 12.46
CA ALA A 232 -9.99 10.55 11.18
C ALA A 232 -9.90 9.03 11.27
N SER A 233 -10.61 8.36 10.36
CA SER A 233 -10.48 6.92 10.17
C SER A 233 -10.13 6.57 8.74
N ILE A 234 -9.29 5.55 8.60
CA ILE A 234 -9.04 4.86 7.34
C ILE A 234 -9.41 3.39 7.51
N GLU A 235 -10.23 2.87 6.60
CA GLU A 235 -10.64 1.47 6.56
C GLU A 235 -10.29 0.88 5.20
N LEU A 236 -9.70 -0.32 5.20
CA LEU A 236 -9.46 -1.10 4.00
C LEU A 236 -10.49 -2.23 3.91
N VAL A 237 -11.27 -2.22 2.84
CA VAL A 237 -12.36 -3.16 2.59
C VAL A 237 -12.09 -3.98 1.35
N ARG A 238 -12.46 -5.26 1.40
CA ARG A 238 -12.53 -6.16 0.25
C ARG A 238 -13.99 -6.40 -0.11
N ALA A 239 -14.38 -6.11 -1.35
CA ALA A 239 -15.66 -6.52 -1.92
C ALA A 239 -15.44 -7.70 -2.88
N SER A 240 -16.28 -8.73 -2.80
CA SER A 240 -16.20 -9.91 -3.69
C SER A 240 -17.59 -10.46 -3.96
N SER A 241 -17.69 -11.44 -4.87
CA SER A 241 -18.94 -12.20 -5.09
C SER A 241 -19.47 -12.91 -3.83
N ARG A 242 -18.61 -13.15 -2.82
CA ARG A 242 -18.99 -13.75 -1.53
C ARG A 242 -19.46 -12.73 -0.49
N GLY A 243 -19.38 -11.44 -0.81
CA GLY A 243 -19.72 -10.34 0.08
C GLY A 243 -18.54 -9.42 0.38
N ILE A 244 -18.77 -8.54 1.35
CA ILE A 244 -17.87 -7.49 1.78
C ILE A 244 -17.16 -7.95 3.07
N SER A 245 -15.87 -7.64 3.20
CA SER A 245 -15.09 -7.89 4.41
C SER A 245 -14.21 -6.70 4.72
N VAL A 246 -14.25 -6.24 5.96
CA VAL A 246 -13.26 -5.29 6.50
C VAL A 246 -11.96 -6.05 6.68
N ILE A 247 -10.89 -5.56 6.05
CA ILE A 247 -9.56 -6.18 6.11
C ILE A 247 -8.75 -5.57 7.25
N ASP A 248 -8.80 -4.24 7.39
CA ASP A 248 -8.15 -3.53 8.48
C ASP A 248 -8.79 -2.14 8.69
N VAL A 249 -8.65 -1.58 9.90
CA VAL A 249 -9.18 -0.27 10.29
C VAL A 249 -8.18 0.45 11.20
N ASN A 250 -7.97 1.73 10.95
CA ASN A 250 -7.33 2.63 11.90
C ASN A 250 -8.21 3.88 12.10
N ASP A 251 -8.78 4.02 13.28
CA ASP A 251 -9.74 5.06 13.67
C ASP A 251 -9.15 6.08 14.65
N LYS A 252 -7.82 6.11 14.80
CA LYS A 252 -7.11 7.00 15.74
C LYS A 252 -6.06 7.84 15.03
N ILE A 253 -6.43 8.37 13.87
CA ILE A 253 -5.53 9.13 13.03
C ILE A 253 -5.74 10.62 13.28
N THR A 254 -4.66 11.32 13.62
CA THR A 254 -4.66 12.78 13.62
C THR A 254 -4.54 13.26 12.18
N ALA A 255 -5.68 13.49 11.54
CA ALA A 255 -5.79 14.06 10.21
C ALA A 255 -6.95 15.06 10.21
N PRO A 256 -6.68 16.32 10.62
CA PRO A 256 -7.67 17.38 10.58
C PRO A 256 -8.37 17.41 9.22
N GLY A 257 -9.70 17.51 9.20
CA GLY A 257 -10.43 17.92 8.01
C GLY A 257 -10.04 19.34 7.61
N ASP A 258 -10.41 19.73 6.39
CA ASP A 258 -10.20 21.05 5.79
C ASP A 258 -8.74 21.33 5.39
N GLN A 259 -8.02 20.27 4.99
CA GLN A 259 -6.69 20.35 4.41
C GLN A 259 -6.48 19.29 3.32
N VAL A 260 -5.40 19.47 2.55
CA VAL A 260 -4.91 18.47 1.61
C VAL A 260 -4.19 17.36 2.36
N HIS A 261 -4.55 16.13 2.03
CA HIS A 261 -3.93 14.90 2.51
C HIS A 261 -3.28 14.14 1.37
N THR A 262 -2.10 13.58 1.62
CA THR A 262 -1.48 12.61 0.71
C THR A 262 -1.79 11.21 1.21
N ILE A 263 -2.52 10.45 0.42
CA ILE A 263 -2.79 9.03 0.65
C ILE A 263 -1.89 8.23 -0.28
N VAL A 264 -1.03 7.40 0.29
CA VAL A 264 -0.22 6.44 -0.47
C VAL A 264 -0.72 5.04 -0.15
N TRP A 265 -1.24 4.33 -1.15
CA TRP A 265 -1.67 2.95 -1.04
C TRP A 265 -0.85 2.07 -1.96
N THR A 266 -0.14 1.13 -1.36
CA THR A 266 0.68 0.17 -2.08
C THR A 266 0.17 -1.24 -1.93
N ARG A 267 0.42 -2.06 -2.94
CA ARG A 267 0.22 -3.51 -2.92
C ARG A 267 1.38 -4.19 -3.63
N ASN A 268 2.04 -5.15 -2.98
CA ASN A 268 3.10 -5.92 -3.63
C ASN A 268 2.59 -7.24 -4.24
N LYS A 269 3.47 -7.95 -4.95
CA LYS A 269 3.17 -9.24 -5.62
C LYS A 269 2.75 -10.35 -4.65
N ARG A 270 3.04 -10.20 -3.35
CA ARG A 270 2.65 -11.14 -2.30
C ARG A 270 1.29 -10.79 -1.68
N GLY A 271 0.66 -9.69 -2.10
CA GLY A 271 -0.59 -9.19 -1.56
C GLY A 271 -0.45 -8.43 -0.25
N GLU A 272 0.78 -8.08 0.15
CA GLU A 272 1.00 -7.15 1.26
C GLU A 272 0.58 -5.76 0.79
N MET A 273 -0.16 -5.07 1.63
CA MET A 273 -0.67 -3.74 1.40
C MET A 273 -0.25 -2.82 2.54
N VAL A 274 0.25 -1.64 2.17
CA VAL A 274 0.58 -0.57 3.09
C VAL A 274 -0.19 0.67 2.68
N VAL A 275 -0.87 1.29 3.64
CA VAL A 275 -1.50 2.59 3.46
C VAL A 275 -0.80 3.59 4.37
N LYS A 276 -0.39 4.71 3.77
CA LYS A 276 0.13 5.87 4.48
C LYS A 276 -0.82 7.05 4.29
N LEU A 277 -0.97 7.83 5.35
CA LEU A 277 -1.63 9.13 5.32
C LEU A 277 -0.62 10.17 5.78
N ASN A 278 -0.30 11.15 4.93
CA ASN A 278 0.70 12.18 5.21
C ASN A 278 2.02 11.56 5.71
N ASP A 279 2.57 10.63 4.92
CA ASP A 279 3.79 9.85 5.19
C ASP A 279 3.78 8.90 6.40
N LYS A 280 2.72 8.93 7.21
CA LYS A 280 2.55 8.03 8.35
C LYS A 280 1.83 6.76 7.93
N GLU A 281 2.46 5.60 8.16
CA GLU A 281 1.80 4.30 8.02
C GLU A 281 0.60 4.20 8.97
N VAL A 282 -0.57 3.89 8.41
CA VAL A 282 -1.83 3.75 9.15
C VAL A 282 -2.42 2.35 9.04
N ILE A 283 -2.10 1.60 7.98
CA ILE A 283 -2.50 0.21 7.76
C ILE A 283 -1.30 -0.55 7.16
N LYS A 284 -1.04 -1.76 7.66
CA LYS A 284 -0.10 -2.72 7.08
C LYS A 284 -0.64 -4.13 7.25
N ILE A 285 -1.00 -4.78 6.15
CA ILE A 285 -1.72 -6.07 6.17
C ILE A 285 -1.36 -6.91 4.94
N SER A 286 -1.66 -8.20 4.96
CA SER A 286 -1.57 -9.08 3.79
C SER A 286 -2.93 -9.68 3.44
N ASP A 287 -3.38 -9.46 2.21
CA ASP A 287 -4.57 -10.12 1.66
C ASP A 287 -4.32 -10.58 0.22
N ARG A 288 -4.54 -11.87 -0.04
CA ARG A 288 -4.25 -12.56 -1.31
C ARG A 288 -5.49 -13.01 -2.07
N SER A 289 -6.64 -12.39 -1.77
CA SER A 289 -7.94 -12.77 -2.35
C SER A 289 -8.05 -12.43 -3.83
N PHE A 290 -7.35 -11.38 -4.26
CA PHE A 290 -7.23 -10.99 -5.66
C PHE A 290 -5.81 -11.27 -6.16
N ARG A 291 -5.73 -12.03 -7.25
CA ARG A 291 -4.45 -12.44 -7.89
C ARG A 291 -4.27 -11.85 -9.29
N ASP A 292 -5.37 -11.59 -9.98
CA ASP A 292 -5.36 -10.98 -11.31
C ASP A 292 -5.19 -9.46 -11.21
N ALA A 293 -4.91 -8.81 -12.34
CA ALA A 293 -4.93 -7.35 -12.47
C ALA A 293 -6.32 -6.78 -12.11
N PHE A 294 -6.37 -5.50 -11.79
CA PHE A 294 -7.60 -4.73 -11.66
C PHE A 294 -7.90 -4.03 -12.99
N ASP A 295 -9.18 -3.85 -13.28
CA ASP A 295 -9.69 -3.29 -14.53
C ASP A 295 -9.88 -1.77 -14.47
N GLY A 296 -9.77 -1.15 -13.29
CA GLY A 296 -9.91 0.28 -13.16
C GLY A 296 -9.85 0.83 -11.74
N LEU A 297 -9.94 2.16 -11.68
CA LEU A 297 -10.01 2.97 -10.48
C LEU A 297 -11.43 3.55 -10.33
N LYS A 298 -11.90 3.61 -9.09
CA LYS A 298 -13.18 4.19 -8.70
C LYS A 298 -13.02 5.15 -7.53
N MET A 299 -13.75 6.25 -7.57
CA MET A 299 -13.86 7.20 -6.47
C MET A 299 -15.33 7.46 -6.11
N ILE A 300 -15.63 7.56 -4.82
CA ILE A 300 -16.98 7.81 -4.34
C ILE A 300 -16.94 8.87 -3.26
N ASN A 301 -17.76 9.90 -3.39
CA ASN A 301 -18.05 10.86 -2.32
C ASN A 301 -19.41 10.52 -1.71
N GLN A 302 -19.43 10.30 -0.39
CA GLN A 302 -20.64 10.10 0.38
C GLN A 302 -20.75 11.22 1.43
N SER A 303 -21.70 12.13 1.24
CA SER A 303 -22.08 13.15 2.23
C SER A 303 -20.94 14.06 2.71
N GLY A 304 -20.10 14.57 1.80
CA GLY A 304 -19.06 15.54 2.12
C GLY A 304 -18.64 16.41 0.94
N GLU A 305 -17.66 17.27 1.19
CA GLU A 305 -17.03 18.12 0.18
C GLU A 305 -15.56 17.72 0.03
N PHE A 306 -15.19 17.27 -1.17
CA PHE A 306 -13.86 16.75 -1.47
C PHE A 306 -13.37 17.28 -2.81
N ALA A 307 -12.07 17.45 -2.95
CA ALA A 307 -11.43 17.61 -4.25
C ALA A 307 -10.22 16.69 -4.36
N VAL A 308 -10.10 15.99 -5.48
CA VAL A 308 -8.88 15.23 -5.80
C VAL A 308 -8.00 16.11 -6.66
N ARG A 309 -6.82 16.47 -6.15
CA ARG A 309 -5.88 17.33 -6.88
C ARG A 309 -5.06 16.51 -7.86
N ARG A 310 -4.51 15.39 -7.41
CA ARG A 310 -3.68 14.49 -8.20
C ARG A 310 -3.99 13.03 -7.91
N VAL A 311 -3.90 12.19 -8.93
CA VAL A 311 -3.87 10.73 -8.81
C VAL A 311 -2.71 10.20 -9.65
N GLU A 312 -1.81 9.46 -9.02
CA GLU A 312 -0.74 8.73 -9.70
C GLU A 312 -0.85 7.25 -9.36
N ILE A 313 -0.72 6.40 -10.38
CA ILE A 313 -0.65 4.95 -10.22
C ILE A 313 0.55 4.45 -11.01
N THR A 314 1.40 3.68 -10.35
CA THR A 314 2.47 2.93 -10.97
C THR A 314 2.32 1.43 -10.72
N GLY A 315 2.92 0.62 -11.59
CA GLY A 315 2.83 -0.83 -11.54
C GLY A 315 4.04 -1.57 -12.13
N VAL A 316 3.86 -2.89 -12.29
CA VAL A 316 4.89 -3.87 -12.70
C VAL A 316 4.46 -4.79 -13.82
#